data_AF-A0A958AMP8-F1
#
_entry.id   AF-A0A958AMP8-F1
#
_cell.length_a   1.000
_cell.length_b   1.000
_cell.length_c   1.000
_cell.angle_alpha   90.00
_cell.angle_beta   90.00
_cell.angle_gamma   90.00
#
_symmetry.space_group_name_H-M   'P 1'
#
loop_
_entity.id
_entity.type
_entity.pdbx_description
1 polymer ?
#
loop_
_entity_poly.entity_id
_entity_poly.type
_entity_poly.pdbx_seq_one_letter_code
_entity_poly.pdbx_strand_id
1 'polypeptide(L)'
;TWYLDPLKVDTNRDGLPDNQECPQRINVDSNNNLLADAIMACPDADGDGVPDVYDFDNDGDQVPDRVDTSPNYTGAATTQAQSDLTLTFADYTADLPLNVTLEVRPPDESQLYLANNVYDWPSLDTEGQVTRVFTNTLADFGYTHNQAQNGDVIVTPELEITIPWDPATPTRNLPISGTVPLTATTPITAWLDQGYLNEFGITAEQLTDGTLVLHAPLYNVEDIIGGRIVAWQANLPYLPKNGTWGSNHQVKLAWKVFALLDSCDFTQAPPDSSYEQYCAPTATEHWTTSIAMIQRYYEPFQLTGMSVTEDAGVKVAMIADDSALSAPYERNLWHLADSLSRTFIQQKTLNGNRFDLDQIVARFADGSAASTTERWGIPA
;
A
#
# COMPACT_ATOMS: atom_id res chain seq x y z
N THR A 1 7.17 11.82 35.03
CA THR A 1 8.34 12.03 34.16
C THR A 1 8.69 10.70 33.54
N TRP A 2 8.78 10.68 32.22
CA TRP A 2 9.09 9.48 31.43
C TRP A 2 10.62 9.33 31.30
N TYR A 3 11.16 8.11 31.41
CA TYR A 3 12.61 7.86 31.45
C TYR A 3 13.02 6.79 30.45
N LEU A 4 13.66 7.19 29.35
CA LEU A 4 14.22 6.25 28.37
C LEU A 4 15.10 5.20 29.05
N ASP A 5 15.07 3.98 28.54
CA ASP A 5 15.93 2.90 29.01
C ASP A 5 17.24 2.94 28.21
N PRO A 6 18.37 3.41 28.79
CA PRO A 6 19.63 3.52 28.05
C PRO A 6 20.22 2.16 27.64
N LEU A 7 19.64 1.04 28.10
CA LEU A 7 20.01 -0.31 27.70
C LEU A 7 19.13 -0.86 26.57
N LYS A 8 18.15 -0.09 26.12
CA LYS A 8 17.30 -0.39 24.96
C LYS A 8 17.44 0.72 23.93
N VAL A 9 17.48 0.31 22.66
CA VAL A 9 17.48 1.25 21.53
C VAL A 9 16.07 1.76 21.24
N ASP A 10 15.08 0.92 21.57
CA ASP A 10 13.65 1.11 21.36
C ASP A 10 12.98 0.68 22.69
N THR A 11 12.51 1.66 23.45
CA THR A 11 12.06 1.52 24.84
C THR A 11 10.68 0.87 24.92
N ASN A 12 9.73 1.31 24.10
CA ASN A 12 8.34 0.82 23.99
C ASN A 12 8.24 -0.46 23.15
N ARG A 13 9.22 -0.74 22.27
CA ARG A 13 9.29 -1.88 21.35
C ARG A 13 8.21 -1.84 20.29
N ASP A 14 7.90 -0.65 19.80
CA ASP A 14 6.93 -0.44 18.74
C ASP A 14 7.57 -0.54 17.34
N GLY A 15 8.90 -0.68 17.25
CA GLY A 15 9.62 -0.78 15.97
C GLY A 15 10.25 0.53 15.49
N LEU A 16 10.04 1.63 16.21
CA LEU A 16 10.75 2.89 16.07
C LEU A 16 11.79 3.02 17.20
N PRO A 17 13.02 3.48 16.90
CA PRO A 17 14.03 3.63 17.93
C PRO A 17 13.89 4.99 18.64
N ASP A 18 14.22 5.02 19.93
CA ASP A 18 14.08 6.19 20.83
C ASP A 18 14.72 7.47 20.27
N ASN A 19 15.79 7.34 19.47
CA ASN A 19 16.50 8.48 18.88
C ASN A 19 15.75 9.10 17.68
N GLN A 20 14.86 8.36 17.04
CA GLN A 20 13.94 8.86 16.01
C GLN A 20 12.71 9.50 16.64
N GLU A 21 12.14 8.86 17.67
CA GLU A 21 10.94 9.35 18.34
C GLU A 21 11.22 10.52 19.29
N CYS A 22 12.40 10.56 19.92
CA CYS A 22 12.77 11.61 20.87
C CYS A 22 14.18 12.20 20.64
N PRO A 23 14.42 12.84 19.47
CA PRO A 23 15.72 13.45 19.16
C PRO A 23 16.11 14.57 20.13
N GLN A 24 15.15 15.19 20.81
CA GLN A 24 15.36 16.25 21.79
C GLN A 24 16.14 15.76 23.03
N ARG A 25 16.17 14.45 23.29
CA ARG A 25 16.99 13.90 24.38
C ARG A 25 18.46 13.73 24.02
N ILE A 26 18.86 14.04 22.79
CA ILE A 26 20.27 14.20 22.42
C ILE A 26 20.78 15.51 23.05
N ASN A 27 21.33 15.40 24.26
CA ASN A 27 21.79 16.53 25.07
C ASN A 27 23.31 16.74 24.97
N VAL A 28 23.88 16.66 23.77
CA VAL A 28 25.32 16.89 23.55
C VAL A 28 25.58 17.88 22.41
N ASP A 29 26.61 18.71 22.57
CA ASP A 29 27.09 19.61 21.52
C ASP A 29 27.93 18.83 20.48
N SER A 30 28.35 19.52 19.41
CA SER A 30 29.19 18.93 18.35
C SER A 30 30.56 18.43 18.84
N ASN A 31 30.96 18.77 20.07
CA ASN A 31 32.18 18.34 20.73
C ASN A 31 31.89 17.30 21.83
N ASN A 32 30.67 16.75 21.87
CA ASN A 32 30.21 15.76 22.82
C ASN A 32 30.12 16.26 24.28
N ASN A 33 29.98 17.58 24.49
CA ASN A 33 29.74 18.19 25.80
C ASN A 33 28.25 18.28 26.10
N LEU A 34 27.84 18.06 27.35
CA LEU A 34 26.44 18.21 27.76
C LEU A 34 25.95 19.67 27.60
N LEU A 35 24.84 19.89 26.90
CA LEU A 35 24.38 21.23 26.52
C LEU A 35 23.65 21.98 27.65
N ALA A 36 22.90 21.28 28.52
CA ALA A 36 22.42 21.74 29.84
C ALA A 36 21.50 20.66 30.46
N ASP A 37 21.21 20.74 31.76
CA ASP A 37 20.34 19.81 32.50
C ASP A 37 18.83 19.94 32.18
N ALA A 38 18.48 20.56 31.04
CA ALA A 38 17.10 20.73 30.63
C ALA A 38 16.58 19.40 30.08
N ILE A 39 15.70 18.75 30.86
CA ILE A 39 14.85 17.66 30.36
C ILE A 39 13.96 18.26 29.28
N MET A 40 14.36 18.15 28.01
CA MET A 40 13.46 18.45 26.91
C MET A 40 12.40 17.34 26.85
N ALA A 41 11.13 17.74 26.70
CA ALA A 41 10.04 16.80 26.49
C ALA A 41 10.21 16.15 25.11
N CYS A 42 9.94 14.85 25.04
CA CYS A 42 9.78 14.17 23.76
C CYS A 42 8.53 14.70 23.06
N PRO A 43 8.44 14.54 21.73
CA PRO A 43 7.20 14.75 20.99
C PRO A 43 6.06 13.89 21.54
N ASP A 44 4.86 14.32 21.19
CA ASP A 44 3.54 13.74 21.48
C ASP A 44 2.71 14.16 20.27
N ALA A 45 2.79 13.35 19.20
CA ALA A 45 2.40 13.76 17.87
C ALA A 45 0.87 13.88 17.74
N ASP A 46 0.10 12.94 18.30
CA ASP A 46 -1.36 12.96 18.33
C ASP A 46 -1.97 13.82 19.46
N GLY A 47 -1.16 14.17 20.48
CA GLY A 47 -1.54 15.05 21.58
C GLY A 47 -2.36 14.36 22.67
N ASP A 48 -2.30 13.04 22.81
CA ASP A 48 -3.05 12.28 23.82
C ASP A 48 -2.43 12.36 25.23
N GLY A 49 -1.20 12.88 25.34
CA GLY A 49 -0.45 13.05 26.58
C GLY A 49 0.57 11.93 26.88
N VAL A 50 0.68 10.93 26.01
CA VAL A 50 1.71 9.91 25.97
C VAL A 50 2.78 10.37 24.97
N PRO A 51 4.04 10.59 25.39
CA PRO A 51 5.07 10.95 24.44
C PRO A 51 5.39 9.79 23.49
N ASP A 52 5.70 10.09 22.23
CA ASP A 52 5.85 9.12 21.13
C ASP A 52 6.67 7.88 21.54
N VAL A 53 7.82 8.10 22.19
CA VAL A 53 8.72 7.03 22.70
C VAL A 53 8.11 6.09 23.80
N TYR A 54 6.84 6.29 24.15
CA TYR A 54 6.00 5.44 25.00
C TYR A 54 4.62 5.15 24.42
N ASP A 55 4.30 5.72 23.26
CA ASP A 55 3.10 5.42 22.49
C ASP A 55 3.32 4.16 21.64
N PHE A 56 2.26 3.58 21.12
CA PHE A 56 2.32 2.51 20.13
C PHE A 56 1.58 2.86 18.83
N ASP A 57 1.00 4.05 18.78
CA ASP A 57 0.30 4.66 17.64
C ASP A 57 0.53 6.18 17.71
N ASN A 58 1.74 6.63 17.37
CA ASN A 58 2.19 8.01 17.58
C ASN A 58 1.29 9.08 16.95
N ASP A 59 0.62 8.80 15.82
CA ASP A 59 -0.26 9.76 15.15
C ASP A 59 -1.77 9.50 15.33
N GLY A 60 -2.11 8.47 16.12
CA GLY A 60 -3.47 8.19 16.61
C GLY A 60 -4.44 7.76 15.50
N ASP A 61 -3.94 7.24 14.38
CA ASP A 61 -4.75 6.84 13.24
C ASP A 61 -5.28 5.40 13.30
N GLN A 62 -4.97 4.72 14.42
CA GLN A 62 -5.32 3.35 14.78
C GLN A 62 -4.46 2.28 14.09
N VAL A 63 -3.41 2.65 13.36
CA VAL A 63 -2.40 1.73 12.83
C VAL A 63 -1.17 1.77 13.73
N PRO A 64 -0.77 0.63 14.33
CA PRO A 64 0.40 0.63 15.21
C PRO A 64 1.70 0.99 14.48
N ASP A 65 2.59 1.74 15.13
CA ASP A 65 3.84 2.27 14.56
C ASP A 65 4.71 1.24 13.81
N ARG A 66 4.73 0.00 14.32
CA ARG A 66 5.46 -1.14 13.73
C ARG A 66 5.09 -1.45 12.29
N VAL A 67 3.84 -1.21 11.93
CA VAL A 67 3.26 -1.58 10.64
C VAL A 67 2.75 -0.38 9.87
N ASP A 68 2.66 0.78 10.51
CA ASP A 68 2.33 2.02 9.84
C ASP A 68 3.45 2.46 8.87
N THR A 69 3.05 2.88 7.69
CA THR A 69 3.95 3.46 6.68
C THR A 69 4.20 4.95 6.90
N SER A 70 3.40 5.61 7.73
CA SER A 70 3.46 7.04 8.05
C SER A 70 3.32 7.36 9.56
N PRO A 71 4.01 6.66 10.49
CA PRO A 71 3.72 6.64 11.93
C PRO A 71 3.62 7.98 12.68
N ASN A 72 4.05 9.09 12.08
CA ASN A 72 4.09 10.40 12.75
C ASN A 72 3.24 11.45 12.03
N TYR A 73 2.38 11.05 11.09
CA TYR A 73 1.68 11.98 10.21
C TYR A 73 0.28 12.35 10.73
N THR A 74 0.22 13.44 11.50
CA THR A 74 -1.05 14.00 11.97
C THR A 74 -1.70 14.95 10.95
N GLY A 75 -2.28 14.36 9.90
CA GLY A 75 -2.95 15.08 8.82
C GLY A 75 -4.48 15.03 8.82
N ALA A 76 -5.10 15.88 8.02
CA ALA A 76 -6.53 15.79 7.74
C ALA A 76 -6.93 14.47 7.04
N ALA A 77 -5.98 13.82 6.36
CA ALA A 77 -6.20 12.58 5.62
C ALA A 77 -6.32 11.34 6.53
N THR A 78 -5.62 11.34 7.68
CA THR A 78 -5.68 10.28 8.71
C THR A 78 -6.91 10.46 9.60
N THR A 79 -7.25 11.72 9.91
CA THR A 79 -8.36 12.06 10.82
C THR A 79 -9.74 12.21 10.17
N GLN A 80 -9.84 12.29 8.83
CA GLN A 80 -11.12 12.41 8.11
C GLN A 80 -11.23 11.38 6.99
N ALA A 81 -12.40 10.72 6.93
CA ALA A 81 -12.69 9.81 5.84
C ALA A 81 -12.84 10.55 4.50
N GLN A 82 -12.08 10.10 3.51
CA GLN A 82 -12.03 10.61 2.15
C GLN A 82 -13.00 9.82 1.27
N SER A 83 -13.89 10.52 0.55
CA SER A 83 -14.71 9.89 -0.51
C SER A 83 -14.05 9.95 -1.89
N ASP A 84 -13.11 10.88 -2.07
CA ASP A 84 -12.44 11.19 -3.33
C ASP A 84 -11.01 11.69 -3.00
N LEU A 85 -10.06 10.77 -2.85
CA LEU A 85 -8.67 11.15 -2.63
C LEU A 85 -8.03 11.56 -3.96
N THR A 86 -7.43 12.74 -4.00
CA THR A 86 -6.70 13.22 -5.18
C THR A 86 -5.21 12.93 -5.04
N LEU A 87 -4.64 12.20 -5.99
CA LEU A 87 -3.21 11.91 -6.06
C LEU A 87 -2.50 12.75 -7.14
N THR A 88 -1.46 13.45 -6.69
CA THR A 88 -0.51 14.17 -7.52
C THR A 88 0.88 14.01 -6.94
N PHE A 89 1.85 13.62 -7.77
CA PHE A 89 3.24 13.53 -7.34
C PHE A 89 4.09 14.57 -8.07
N ALA A 90 5.17 14.98 -7.41
CA ALA A 90 6.20 15.86 -7.95
C ALA A 90 7.58 15.30 -7.55
N ASP A 91 8.65 15.91 -8.08
CA ASP A 91 10.04 15.60 -7.70
C ASP A 91 10.47 14.13 -7.91
N TYR A 92 9.92 13.49 -8.93
CA TYR A 92 10.35 12.16 -9.39
C TYR A 92 11.16 12.25 -10.70
N THR A 93 11.92 11.19 -10.98
CA THR A 93 12.77 11.04 -12.15
C THR A 93 12.03 10.30 -13.26
N ALA A 94 12.05 10.86 -14.47
CA ALA A 94 11.49 10.17 -15.63
C ALA A 94 12.23 8.85 -15.91
N ASP A 95 11.48 7.87 -16.41
CA ASP A 95 11.95 6.52 -16.76
C ASP A 95 12.44 5.65 -15.59
N LEU A 96 12.21 6.06 -14.34
CA LEU A 96 12.38 5.20 -13.16
C LEU A 96 11.02 4.70 -12.65
N PRO A 97 10.92 3.42 -12.22
CA PRO A 97 9.73 2.94 -11.53
C PRO A 97 9.47 3.74 -10.27
N LEU A 98 8.22 4.12 -10.06
CA LEU A 98 7.73 4.83 -8.90
C LEU A 98 6.63 3.98 -8.27
N ASN A 99 6.92 3.35 -7.13
CA ASN A 99 5.95 2.57 -6.39
C ASN A 99 5.27 3.44 -5.33
N VAL A 100 3.94 3.53 -5.41
CA VAL A 100 3.12 4.25 -4.43
C VAL A 100 2.36 3.23 -3.62
N THR A 101 2.65 3.18 -2.33
CA THR A 101 1.92 2.35 -1.36
C THR A 101 0.95 3.25 -0.62
N LEU A 102 -0.33 2.89 -0.67
CA LEU A 102 -1.38 3.52 0.13
C LEU A 102 -1.81 2.53 1.21
N GLU A 103 -1.86 3.00 2.44
CA GLU A 103 -2.46 2.29 3.55
C GLU A 103 -3.74 3.00 3.96
N VAL A 104 -4.83 2.24 4.05
CA VAL A 104 -6.18 2.75 4.21
C VAL A 104 -6.96 1.95 5.23
N ARG A 105 -7.89 2.62 5.90
CA ARG A 105 -8.86 2.00 6.80
C ARG A 105 -10.30 2.37 6.42
N PRO A 106 -11.24 1.43 6.53
CA PRO A 106 -12.65 1.76 6.50
C PRO A 106 -13.02 2.57 7.76
N PRO A 107 -14.07 3.43 7.71
CA PRO A 107 -14.54 4.16 8.89
C PRO A 107 -15.04 3.26 10.03
N ASP A 108 -15.44 2.02 9.72
CA ASP A 108 -15.84 1.00 10.69
C ASP A 108 -14.81 -0.13 10.69
N GLU A 109 -14.06 -0.26 11.78
CA GLU A 109 -13.03 -1.29 11.98
C GLU A 109 -13.54 -2.71 11.73
N SER A 110 -14.82 -3.00 12.02
CA SER A 110 -15.38 -4.34 11.80
C SER A 110 -15.35 -4.76 10.33
N GLN A 111 -15.32 -3.79 9.40
CA GLN A 111 -15.25 -4.05 7.96
C GLN A 111 -13.88 -4.58 7.52
N LEU A 112 -12.81 -4.36 8.28
CA LEU A 112 -11.49 -4.97 8.02
C LEU A 112 -11.58 -6.50 7.92
N TYR A 113 -12.52 -7.09 8.66
CA TYR A 113 -12.77 -8.53 8.71
C TYR A 113 -13.84 -8.99 7.73
N LEU A 114 -14.50 -8.09 7.00
CA LEU A 114 -15.46 -8.44 5.93
C LEU A 114 -14.76 -8.69 4.59
N ALA A 115 -13.56 -8.15 4.42
CA ALA A 115 -12.79 -8.29 3.18
C ALA A 115 -12.55 -9.76 2.82
N ASN A 116 -12.91 -10.11 1.58
CA ASN A 116 -12.72 -11.44 0.99
C ASN A 116 -13.47 -12.58 1.70
N ASN A 117 -14.45 -12.24 2.56
CA ASN A 117 -15.35 -13.23 3.13
C ASN A 117 -16.25 -13.83 2.07
N VAL A 118 -16.62 -15.08 2.35
CA VAL A 118 -17.51 -15.87 1.52
C VAL A 118 -18.86 -16.01 2.20
N TYR A 119 -19.90 -15.59 1.48
CA TYR A 119 -21.29 -15.66 1.91
C TYR A 119 -22.05 -16.71 1.09
N ASP A 120 -23.10 -17.24 1.70
CA ASP A 120 -23.97 -18.25 1.11
C ASP A 120 -25.32 -17.58 0.78
N TRP A 121 -25.57 -17.40 -0.51
CA TRP A 121 -26.87 -16.96 -1.01
C TRP A 121 -27.84 -18.14 -1.01
N PRO A 122 -29.12 -17.95 -0.64
CA PRO A 122 -30.08 -19.04 -0.63
C PRO A 122 -30.13 -19.82 -1.97
N SER A 123 -29.93 -21.13 -1.90
CA SER A 123 -30.10 -22.03 -3.05
C SER A 123 -31.52 -21.95 -3.61
N LEU A 124 -31.67 -22.14 -4.93
CA LEU A 124 -32.95 -22.10 -5.67
C LEU A 124 -33.61 -20.71 -5.73
N ASP A 125 -32.85 -19.65 -5.51
CA ASP A 125 -33.28 -18.31 -5.90
C ASP A 125 -33.20 -18.16 -7.43
N THR A 126 -34.36 -18.17 -8.07
CA THR A 126 -34.53 -17.98 -9.51
C THR A 126 -35.21 -16.64 -9.84
N GLU A 127 -35.30 -15.73 -8.87
CA GLU A 127 -35.97 -14.44 -9.01
C GLU A 127 -34.96 -13.29 -9.01
N GLY A 128 -35.20 -12.27 -9.84
CA GLY A 128 -34.35 -11.07 -9.87
C GLY A 128 -33.04 -11.23 -10.65
N GLN A 129 -32.00 -10.50 -10.24
CA GLN A 129 -30.71 -10.42 -10.95
C GLN A 129 -29.74 -11.55 -10.57
N VAL A 130 -30.04 -12.30 -9.51
CA VAL A 130 -29.27 -13.44 -9.05
C VAL A 130 -30.05 -14.71 -9.41
N THR A 131 -29.50 -15.54 -10.29
CA THR A 131 -30.13 -16.80 -10.70
C THR A 131 -29.22 -17.96 -10.35
N ARG A 132 -29.73 -18.89 -9.54
CA ARG A 132 -29.04 -20.10 -9.07
C ARG A 132 -29.84 -21.34 -9.43
N VAL A 133 -29.45 -21.99 -10.51
CA VAL A 133 -29.95 -23.29 -10.98
C VAL A 133 -29.09 -24.43 -10.42
N PHE A 134 -27.78 -24.23 -10.32
CA PHE A 134 -26.83 -25.20 -9.78
C PHE A 134 -26.53 -24.93 -8.29
N THR A 135 -26.14 -25.99 -7.57
CA THR A 135 -25.69 -25.94 -6.17
C THR A 135 -24.17 -25.93 -6.06
N ASN A 136 -23.48 -25.47 -7.11
CA ASN A 136 -22.03 -25.35 -7.09
C ASN A 136 -21.62 -24.22 -6.15
N THR A 137 -20.38 -24.30 -5.68
CA THR A 137 -19.84 -23.41 -4.67
C THR A 137 -18.53 -22.82 -5.17
N LEU A 138 -18.05 -21.79 -4.50
CA LEU A 138 -16.77 -21.17 -4.90
C LEU A 138 -15.60 -22.17 -4.83
N ALA A 139 -15.69 -23.20 -3.98
CA ALA A 139 -14.72 -24.28 -3.92
C ALA A 139 -14.65 -25.09 -5.23
N ASP A 140 -15.77 -25.28 -5.93
CA ASP A 140 -15.81 -25.98 -7.23
C ASP A 140 -15.07 -25.21 -8.33
N PHE A 141 -14.89 -23.89 -8.14
CA PHE A 141 -14.13 -22.99 -9.01
C PHE A 141 -12.70 -22.75 -8.51
N GLY A 142 -12.24 -23.52 -7.51
CA GLY A 142 -10.87 -23.46 -6.99
C GLY A 142 -10.62 -22.29 -6.03
N TYR A 143 -11.65 -21.59 -5.56
CA TYR A 143 -11.48 -20.55 -4.54
C TYR A 143 -11.13 -21.17 -3.19
N THR A 144 -10.00 -20.75 -2.62
CA THR A 144 -9.51 -21.28 -1.35
C THR A 144 -9.93 -20.40 -0.18
N HIS A 145 -11.04 -20.75 0.46
CA HIS A 145 -11.51 -20.11 1.70
C HIS A 145 -12.24 -21.14 2.58
N ASN A 146 -12.22 -21.00 3.90
CA ASN A 146 -12.83 -21.97 4.83
C ASN A 146 -14.36 -22.11 4.62
N GLN A 147 -15.01 -21.05 4.14
CA GLN A 147 -16.44 -21.01 3.81
C GLN A 147 -16.74 -21.29 2.33
N ALA A 148 -15.73 -21.46 1.47
CA ALA A 148 -15.92 -21.66 0.03
C ALA A 148 -16.71 -22.93 -0.33
N GLN A 149 -16.76 -23.91 0.58
CA GLN A 149 -17.52 -25.15 0.40
C GLN A 149 -19.04 -24.97 0.50
N ASN A 150 -19.51 -23.83 1.02
CA ASN A 150 -20.93 -23.54 1.14
C ASN A 150 -21.31 -22.20 0.50
N GLY A 151 -20.37 -21.27 0.32
CA GLY A 151 -20.70 -19.97 -0.24
C GLY A 151 -20.53 -19.86 -1.74
N ASP A 152 -21.30 -18.93 -2.29
CA ASP A 152 -21.40 -18.58 -3.69
C ASP A 152 -21.32 -17.06 -3.93
N VAL A 153 -21.11 -16.27 -2.87
CA VAL A 153 -20.91 -14.82 -2.92
C VAL A 153 -19.58 -14.44 -2.26
N ILE A 154 -18.84 -13.52 -2.88
CA ILE A 154 -17.60 -12.94 -2.34
C ILE A 154 -17.75 -11.43 -2.29
N VAL A 155 -17.31 -10.84 -1.19
CA VAL A 155 -17.25 -9.39 -1.03
C VAL A 155 -15.79 -8.98 -0.93
N THR A 156 -15.31 -8.18 -1.89
CA THR A 156 -13.90 -7.78 -1.97
C THR A 156 -13.80 -6.26 -2.07
N PRO A 157 -13.07 -5.60 -1.15
CA PRO A 157 -12.73 -4.20 -1.29
C PRO A 157 -11.52 -4.01 -2.22
N GLU A 158 -11.48 -2.89 -2.91
CA GLU A 158 -10.38 -2.47 -3.77
C GLU A 158 -10.30 -0.94 -3.84
N LEU A 159 -9.15 -0.43 -4.27
CA LEU A 159 -9.06 0.96 -4.68
C LEU A 159 -9.33 1.09 -6.18
N GLU A 160 -10.30 1.93 -6.52
CA GLU A 160 -10.57 2.34 -7.90
C GLU A 160 -9.86 3.66 -8.17
N ILE A 161 -8.95 3.66 -9.14
CA ILE A 161 -8.16 4.83 -9.53
C ILE A 161 -8.62 5.32 -10.90
N THR A 162 -9.27 6.47 -10.93
CA THR A 162 -9.70 7.13 -12.17
C THR A 162 -8.63 8.11 -12.63
N ILE A 163 -8.17 7.95 -13.86
CA ILE A 163 -7.10 8.75 -14.46
C ILE A 163 -7.61 9.37 -15.76
N PRO A 164 -7.92 10.69 -15.78
CA PRO A 164 -8.32 11.38 -16.99
C PRO A 164 -7.28 11.31 -18.10
N TRP A 165 -7.73 11.36 -19.36
CA TRP A 165 -6.82 11.50 -20.48
C TRP A 165 -6.12 12.86 -20.47
N ASP A 166 -4.80 12.85 -20.61
CA ASP A 166 -3.99 14.06 -20.73
C ASP A 166 -3.01 13.93 -21.90
N PRO A 167 -3.06 14.81 -22.92
CA PRO A 167 -2.12 14.76 -24.04
C PRO A 167 -0.68 15.08 -23.63
N ALA A 168 -0.43 15.73 -22.48
CA ALA A 168 0.91 15.98 -21.95
C ALA A 168 1.51 14.72 -21.31
N THR A 169 0.67 13.82 -20.77
CA THR A 169 1.06 12.54 -20.16
C THR A 169 0.23 11.39 -20.73
N PRO A 170 0.38 11.06 -22.02
CA PRO A 170 -0.48 10.09 -22.70
C PRO A 170 -0.39 8.66 -22.14
N THR A 171 0.72 8.32 -21.47
CA THR A 171 0.90 7.04 -20.77
C THR A 171 0.29 7.04 -19.37
N ARG A 172 -0.16 8.20 -18.86
CA ARG A 172 -0.71 8.38 -17.50
C ARG A 172 0.24 7.94 -16.39
N ASN A 173 1.54 8.08 -16.67
CA ASN A 173 2.64 7.59 -15.83
C ASN A 173 2.58 6.08 -15.55
N LEU A 174 1.90 5.29 -16.38
CA LEU A 174 1.83 3.84 -16.20
C LEU A 174 2.91 3.11 -17.01
N PRO A 175 3.29 1.89 -16.56
CA PRO A 175 4.18 0.98 -17.30
C PRO A 175 3.69 0.72 -18.73
N ILE A 176 4.62 0.74 -19.70
CA ILE A 176 4.30 0.58 -21.12
C ILE A 176 5.02 -0.63 -21.72
N SER A 177 4.32 -1.37 -22.59
CA SER A 177 4.83 -2.52 -23.35
C SER A 177 4.87 -2.27 -24.87
N GLY A 178 4.25 -1.17 -25.33
CA GLY A 178 4.10 -0.84 -26.75
C GLY A 178 4.75 0.48 -27.17
N THR A 179 4.37 0.97 -28.35
CA THR A 179 4.95 2.18 -28.97
C THR A 179 4.06 3.41 -28.82
N VAL A 180 4.70 4.55 -28.54
CA VAL A 180 4.13 5.91 -28.60
C VAL A 180 4.28 6.49 -30.03
N PRO A 181 3.40 7.40 -30.51
CA PRO A 181 2.45 8.24 -29.76
C PRO A 181 1.07 7.59 -29.54
N LEU A 182 0.41 7.94 -28.43
CA LEU A 182 -0.93 7.50 -28.06
C LEU A 182 -1.97 8.61 -28.25
N THR A 183 -3.22 8.22 -28.47
CA THR A 183 -4.40 9.08 -28.45
C THR A 183 -5.38 8.63 -27.37
N ALA A 184 -6.36 9.47 -27.03
CA ALA A 184 -7.40 9.14 -26.05
C ALA A 184 -8.13 7.81 -26.34
N THR A 185 -8.23 7.42 -27.62
CA THR A 185 -8.94 6.21 -28.07
C THR A 185 -8.00 5.04 -28.39
N THR A 186 -6.69 5.18 -28.17
CA THR A 186 -5.75 4.08 -28.40
C THR A 186 -6.02 2.98 -27.37
N PRO A 187 -6.36 1.74 -27.78
CA PRO A 187 -6.71 0.66 -26.85
C PRO A 187 -5.56 0.33 -25.90
N ILE A 188 -5.86 0.05 -24.63
CA ILE A 188 -4.86 -0.32 -23.61
C ILE A 188 -3.98 -1.50 -24.02
N THR A 189 -4.51 -2.46 -24.78
CA THR A 189 -3.76 -3.63 -25.27
C THR A 189 -2.62 -3.28 -26.23
N ALA A 190 -2.60 -2.07 -26.78
CA ALA A 190 -1.55 -1.63 -27.70
C ALA A 190 -0.36 -0.96 -26.99
N TRP A 191 -0.48 -0.57 -25.72
CA TRP A 191 0.54 0.25 -25.05
C TRP A 191 0.75 -0.03 -23.56
N LEU A 192 -0.29 -0.40 -22.81
CA LEU A 192 -0.22 -0.63 -21.37
C LEU A 192 0.47 -1.97 -21.10
N ASP A 193 1.44 -1.99 -20.18
CA ASP A 193 2.01 -3.24 -19.71
C ASP A 193 1.10 -3.91 -18.66
N GLN A 194 0.04 -4.55 -19.14
CA GLN A 194 -0.88 -5.30 -18.28
C GLN A 194 -0.18 -6.49 -17.59
N GLY A 195 0.88 -7.04 -18.18
CA GLY A 195 1.64 -8.13 -17.57
C GLY A 195 2.29 -7.68 -16.27
N TYR A 196 2.94 -6.52 -16.30
CA TYR A 196 3.53 -5.90 -15.12
C TYR A 196 2.47 -5.49 -14.08
N LEU A 197 1.34 -4.91 -14.49
CA LEU A 197 0.24 -4.58 -13.56
C LEU A 197 -0.38 -5.82 -12.88
N ASN A 198 -0.44 -6.94 -13.60
CA ASN A 198 -0.96 -8.20 -13.04
C ASN A 198 -0.09 -8.76 -11.90
N GLU A 199 1.20 -8.42 -11.83
CA GLU A 199 2.07 -8.80 -10.71
C GLU A 199 1.60 -8.15 -9.39
N PHE A 200 0.91 -7.02 -9.48
CA PHE A 200 0.28 -6.30 -8.37
C PHE A 200 -1.23 -6.60 -8.27
N GLY A 201 -1.75 -7.52 -9.10
CA GLY A 201 -3.17 -7.85 -9.19
C GLY A 201 -4.04 -6.73 -9.76
N ILE A 202 -3.46 -5.72 -10.41
CA ILE A 202 -4.19 -4.56 -10.92
C ILE A 202 -4.77 -4.86 -12.29
N THR A 203 -6.05 -4.55 -12.48
CA THR A 203 -6.71 -4.57 -13.79
C THR A 203 -7.05 -3.16 -14.26
N ALA A 204 -7.13 -2.96 -15.58
CA ALA A 204 -7.38 -1.66 -16.18
C ALA A 204 -8.51 -1.71 -17.20
N GLU A 205 -9.35 -0.69 -17.20
CA GLU A 205 -10.39 -0.44 -18.20
C GLU A 205 -10.23 0.97 -18.77
N GLN A 206 -10.47 1.14 -20.07
CA GLN A 206 -10.48 2.44 -20.73
C GLN A 206 -11.89 2.78 -21.17
N LEU A 207 -12.37 3.94 -20.71
CA LEU A 207 -13.67 4.49 -21.08
C LEU A 207 -13.61 5.15 -22.47
N THR A 208 -14.78 5.42 -23.04
CA THR A 208 -14.92 5.97 -24.39
C THR A 208 -14.31 7.36 -24.58
N ASP A 209 -14.17 8.13 -23.50
CA ASP A 209 -13.53 9.46 -23.47
C ASP A 209 -12.00 9.40 -23.29
N GLY A 210 -11.44 8.20 -23.12
CA GLY A 210 -10.03 7.96 -22.89
C GLY A 210 -9.61 7.98 -21.43
N THR A 211 -10.54 8.20 -20.49
CA THR A 211 -10.31 8.02 -19.06
C THR A 211 -9.96 6.56 -18.79
N LEU A 212 -8.93 6.34 -17.98
CA LEU A 212 -8.51 5.01 -17.54
C LEU A 212 -9.00 4.78 -16.11
N VAL A 213 -9.55 3.61 -15.85
CA VAL A 213 -9.94 3.15 -14.51
C VAL A 213 -9.06 1.96 -14.15
N LEU A 214 -8.29 2.08 -13.08
CA LEU A 214 -7.51 0.98 -12.52
C LEU A 214 -8.25 0.42 -11.31
N HIS A 215 -8.24 -0.90 -11.18
CA HIS A 215 -8.78 -1.62 -10.03
C HIS A 215 -7.61 -2.27 -9.30
N ALA A 216 -7.26 -1.74 -8.13
CA ALA A 216 -6.13 -2.20 -7.34
C ALA A 216 -6.62 -2.96 -6.10
N PRO A 217 -6.21 -4.22 -5.91
CA PRO A 217 -6.63 -5.01 -4.76
C PRO A 217 -6.05 -4.45 -3.46
N LEU A 218 -6.75 -4.74 -2.37
CA LEU A 218 -6.36 -4.39 -1.02
C LEU A 218 -5.87 -5.63 -0.27
N TYR A 219 -4.70 -5.52 0.36
CA TYR A 219 -4.06 -6.57 1.14
C TYR A 219 -4.10 -6.24 2.62
N ASN A 220 -4.31 -7.23 3.48
CA ASN A 220 -4.35 -7.01 4.93
C ASN A 220 -2.98 -6.57 5.46
N VAL A 221 -2.98 -5.53 6.28
CA VAL A 221 -1.89 -5.18 7.18
C VAL A 221 -2.23 -5.79 8.53
N GLU A 222 -1.37 -6.68 9.01
CA GLU A 222 -1.57 -7.43 10.25
C GLU A 222 -0.58 -6.98 11.32
N ASP A 223 -1.07 -6.62 12.50
CA ASP A 223 -0.20 -6.45 13.66
C ASP A 223 0.26 -7.82 14.16
N ILE A 224 1.57 -8.06 14.13
CA ILE A 224 2.21 -9.32 14.55
C ILE A 224 2.12 -9.62 16.05
N ILE A 225 1.84 -8.62 16.90
CA ILE A 225 1.66 -8.85 18.35
C ILE A 225 0.23 -9.33 18.64
N GLY A 226 -0.77 -8.73 17.99
CA GLY A 226 -2.18 -9.05 18.18
C GLY A 226 -2.78 -10.09 17.23
N GLY A 227 -2.13 -10.35 16.09
CA GLY A 227 -2.69 -11.14 14.98
C GLY A 227 -3.97 -10.53 14.39
N ARG A 228 -4.14 -9.21 14.53
CA ARG A 228 -5.33 -8.47 14.09
C ARG A 228 -5.04 -7.74 12.80
N ILE A 229 -6.06 -7.65 11.95
CA ILE A 229 -6.02 -6.77 10.78
C ILE A 229 -6.21 -5.36 11.29
N VAL A 230 -5.27 -4.47 10.98
CA VAL A 230 -5.28 -3.06 11.39
C VAL A 230 -5.44 -2.11 10.20
N ALA A 231 -5.11 -2.51 8.99
CA ALA A 231 -5.39 -1.70 7.81
C ALA A 231 -5.46 -2.58 6.56
N TRP A 232 -5.74 -1.94 5.43
CA TRP A 232 -5.48 -2.50 4.13
C TRP A 232 -4.43 -1.69 3.39
N GLN A 233 -3.64 -2.36 2.56
CA GLN A 233 -2.61 -1.75 1.75
C GLN A 233 -2.86 -2.02 0.26
N ALA A 234 -2.69 -0.99 -0.57
CA ALA A 234 -2.63 -1.08 -2.02
C ALA A 234 -1.26 -0.63 -2.53
N ASN A 235 -0.71 -1.34 -3.51
CA ASN A 235 0.55 -0.99 -4.17
C ASN A 235 0.25 -0.58 -5.61
N LEU A 236 0.53 0.68 -5.94
CA LEU A 236 0.25 1.31 -7.23
C LEU A 236 1.58 1.60 -7.94
N PRO A 237 1.96 0.79 -8.94
CA PRO A 237 3.18 1.02 -9.65
C PRO A 237 2.99 2.03 -10.80
N TYR A 238 3.89 2.98 -10.86
CA TYR A 238 3.99 3.97 -11.92
C TYR A 238 5.35 3.86 -12.63
N LEU A 239 5.39 4.30 -13.88
CA LEU A 239 6.59 4.52 -14.68
C LEU A 239 6.43 5.85 -15.44
N PRO A 240 6.69 6.99 -14.78
CA PRO A 240 6.57 8.31 -15.40
C PRO A 240 7.54 8.46 -16.58
N LYS A 241 7.07 9.03 -17.70
CA LYS A 241 7.88 9.20 -18.93
C LYS A 241 8.44 10.60 -19.11
N ASN A 242 7.98 11.54 -18.32
CA ASN A 242 8.42 12.92 -18.32
C ASN A 242 8.35 13.43 -16.87
N GLY A 243 8.88 14.63 -16.60
CA GLY A 243 8.83 15.22 -15.26
C GLY A 243 7.52 15.94 -14.94
N THR A 244 6.38 15.53 -15.51
CA THR A 244 5.09 16.20 -15.29
C THR A 244 4.01 15.16 -15.00
N TRP A 245 3.28 15.31 -13.89
CA TRP A 245 2.27 14.31 -13.50
C TRP A 245 1.07 14.30 -14.45
N GLY A 246 0.71 15.48 -14.96
CA GLY A 246 -0.47 15.69 -15.80
C GLY A 246 -1.73 15.76 -14.94
N SER A 247 -2.82 15.23 -15.47
CA SER A 247 -4.13 15.23 -14.79
C SER A 247 -4.10 14.48 -13.45
N ASN A 248 -4.85 15.00 -12.48
CA ASN A 248 -4.97 14.40 -11.15
C ASN A 248 -5.58 13.00 -11.21
N HIS A 249 -5.06 12.07 -10.43
CA HIS A 249 -5.66 10.75 -10.28
C HIS A 249 -6.64 10.79 -9.11
N GLN A 250 -7.83 10.21 -9.27
CA GLN A 250 -8.84 10.15 -8.22
C GLN A 250 -8.92 8.72 -7.69
N VAL A 251 -8.85 8.56 -6.37
CA VAL A 251 -8.87 7.27 -5.69
C VAL A 251 -10.13 7.17 -4.84
N LYS A 252 -10.83 6.04 -4.99
CA LYS A 252 -12.02 5.68 -4.22
C LYS A 252 -11.87 4.29 -3.64
N LEU A 253 -12.40 4.07 -2.44
CA LEU A 253 -12.63 2.74 -1.92
C LEU A 253 -13.92 2.20 -2.53
N ALA A 254 -13.82 1.09 -3.25
CA ALA A 254 -14.94 0.40 -3.86
C ALA A 254 -15.03 -1.01 -3.30
N TRP A 255 -16.23 -1.42 -2.93
CA TRP A 255 -16.54 -2.80 -2.65
C TRP A 255 -17.23 -3.43 -3.84
N LYS A 256 -16.74 -4.60 -4.24
CA LYS A 256 -17.34 -5.42 -5.27
C LYS A 256 -17.94 -6.66 -4.65
N VAL A 257 -19.19 -6.93 -5.02
CA VAL A 257 -19.89 -8.15 -4.68
C VAL A 257 -19.87 -9.04 -5.92
N PHE A 258 -19.19 -10.17 -5.80
CA PHE A 258 -19.18 -11.21 -6.81
C PHE A 258 -20.11 -12.34 -6.39
N ALA A 259 -20.82 -12.93 -7.34
CA ALA A 259 -21.64 -14.11 -7.11
C ALA A 259 -21.40 -15.14 -8.21
N LEU A 260 -21.59 -16.42 -7.89
CA LEU A 260 -21.79 -17.45 -8.90
C LEU A 260 -23.17 -17.24 -9.51
N LEU A 261 -23.22 -16.90 -10.78
CA LEU A 261 -24.46 -16.70 -11.52
C LEU A 261 -24.59 -17.76 -12.60
N ASP A 262 -25.79 -18.31 -12.70
CA ASP A 262 -26.16 -19.20 -13.78
C ASP A 262 -26.83 -18.40 -14.89
N SER A 263 -26.31 -18.55 -16.10
CA SER A 263 -26.84 -17.91 -17.29
C SER A 263 -27.22 -18.97 -18.32
N CYS A 264 -28.40 -18.80 -18.92
CA CYS A 264 -28.90 -19.67 -19.98
C CYS A 264 -28.42 -19.18 -21.35
N ASP A 265 -27.80 -20.05 -22.14
CA ASP A 265 -27.42 -19.76 -23.53
C ASP A 265 -28.63 -19.95 -24.47
N PHE A 266 -29.44 -18.90 -24.61
CA PHE A 266 -30.56 -18.89 -25.54
C PHE A 266 -30.13 -18.70 -27.00
N THR A 267 -28.84 -18.47 -27.29
CA THR A 267 -28.38 -18.26 -28.68
C THR A 267 -28.46 -19.52 -29.52
N GLN A 268 -28.48 -20.69 -28.88
CA GLN A 268 -28.62 -22.01 -29.51
C GLN A 268 -30.06 -22.51 -29.58
N ALA A 269 -31.03 -21.74 -29.08
CA ALA A 269 -32.42 -22.16 -29.04
C ALA A 269 -32.99 -22.34 -30.46
N PRO A 270 -33.73 -23.43 -30.73
CA PRO A 270 -34.44 -23.58 -32.00
C PRO A 270 -35.37 -22.39 -32.26
N PRO A 271 -35.58 -22.00 -33.54
CA PRO A 271 -36.56 -20.99 -33.90
C PRO A 271 -37.93 -21.31 -33.26
N ASP A 272 -38.61 -20.29 -32.73
CA ASP A 272 -39.91 -20.38 -32.06
C ASP A 272 -39.92 -21.03 -30.66
N SER A 273 -38.76 -21.36 -30.08
CA SER A 273 -38.69 -21.79 -28.68
C SER A 273 -39.08 -20.66 -27.73
N SER A 274 -39.84 -20.96 -26.67
CA SER A 274 -40.05 -19.99 -25.59
C SER A 274 -38.85 -20.02 -24.64
N TYR A 275 -38.47 -18.85 -24.12
CA TYR A 275 -37.36 -18.74 -23.16
C TYR A 275 -37.63 -19.59 -21.92
N GLU A 276 -38.86 -19.56 -21.41
CA GLU A 276 -39.27 -20.27 -20.19
C GLU A 276 -39.22 -21.80 -20.34
N GLN A 277 -39.41 -22.33 -21.55
CA GLN A 277 -39.31 -23.77 -21.81
C GLN A 277 -37.87 -24.20 -22.06
N TYR A 278 -37.12 -23.45 -22.86
CA TYR A 278 -35.73 -23.78 -23.19
C TYR A 278 -34.82 -23.58 -21.98
N CYS A 279 -35.01 -22.50 -21.23
CA CYS A 279 -34.29 -22.18 -20.01
C CYS A 279 -35.07 -22.62 -18.77
N ALA A 280 -35.78 -23.76 -18.83
CA ALA A 280 -36.33 -24.35 -17.61
C ALA A 280 -35.18 -24.75 -16.66
N PRO A 281 -35.30 -24.60 -15.33
CA PRO A 281 -34.24 -25.01 -14.39
C PRO A 281 -33.85 -26.50 -14.49
N THR A 282 -34.73 -27.34 -15.03
CA THR A 282 -34.47 -28.76 -15.29
C THR A 282 -33.61 -29.02 -16.52
N ALA A 283 -33.49 -28.06 -17.44
CA ALA A 283 -32.74 -28.18 -18.69
C ALA A 283 -31.28 -27.72 -18.50
N THR A 284 -30.59 -28.36 -17.55
CA THR A 284 -29.25 -28.00 -17.07
C THR A 284 -28.20 -27.86 -18.18
N GLU A 285 -28.36 -28.55 -19.30
CA GLU A 285 -27.49 -28.51 -20.47
C GLU A 285 -27.42 -27.14 -21.18
N HIS A 286 -28.39 -26.25 -20.90
CA HIS A 286 -28.46 -24.91 -21.48
C HIS A 286 -27.90 -23.83 -20.55
N TRP A 287 -27.50 -24.20 -19.33
CA TRP A 287 -27.03 -23.28 -18.31
C TRP A 287 -25.52 -23.37 -18.12
N THR A 288 -24.90 -22.23 -17.86
CA THR A 288 -23.49 -22.11 -17.51
C THR A 288 -23.33 -21.24 -16.27
N THR A 289 -22.49 -21.68 -15.34
CA THR A 289 -22.14 -20.87 -14.18
C THR A 289 -20.88 -20.06 -14.44
N SER A 290 -20.90 -18.79 -14.03
CA SER A 290 -19.73 -17.92 -14.03
C SER A 290 -19.68 -17.07 -12.77
N ILE A 291 -18.48 -16.67 -12.35
CA ILE A 291 -18.32 -15.64 -11.32
C ILE A 291 -18.52 -14.30 -12.00
N ALA A 292 -19.47 -13.51 -11.50
CA ALA A 292 -19.77 -12.18 -12.03
C ALA A 292 -19.94 -11.17 -10.90
N MET A 293 -19.49 -9.93 -11.14
CA MET A 293 -19.77 -8.81 -10.24
C MET A 293 -21.24 -8.40 -10.40
N ILE A 294 -22.01 -8.48 -9.31
CA ILE A 294 -23.43 -8.12 -9.28
C ILE A 294 -23.68 -6.71 -8.74
N GLN A 295 -22.78 -6.21 -7.91
CA GLN A 295 -22.91 -4.87 -7.32
C GLN A 295 -21.55 -4.28 -7.00
N ARG A 296 -21.45 -2.97 -7.20
CA ARG A 296 -20.35 -2.13 -6.72
C ARG A 296 -20.91 -1.01 -5.86
N TYR A 297 -20.31 -0.77 -4.70
CA TYR A 297 -20.62 0.39 -3.87
C TYR A 297 -19.33 1.12 -3.47
N TYR A 298 -19.41 2.44 -3.36
CA TYR A 298 -18.32 3.27 -2.89
C TYR A 298 -18.55 3.62 -1.44
N GLU A 299 -17.48 3.66 -0.67
CA GLU A 299 -17.51 4.18 0.68
C GLU A 299 -16.35 5.16 0.92
N PRO A 300 -16.50 6.07 1.89
CA PRO A 300 -15.37 6.84 2.39
C PRO A 300 -14.33 5.94 3.05
N PHE A 301 -13.06 6.36 3.06
CA PHE A 301 -11.96 5.64 3.73
C PHE A 301 -10.98 6.63 4.36
N GLN A 302 -10.32 6.24 5.44
CA GLN A 302 -9.21 7.00 6.02
C GLN A 302 -7.92 6.59 5.30
N LEU A 303 -7.07 7.55 4.95
CA LEU A 303 -5.72 7.29 4.47
C LEU A 303 -4.80 7.38 5.69
N THR A 304 -4.39 6.22 6.20
CA THR A 304 -3.53 6.11 7.39
C THR A 304 -2.08 6.34 7.00
N GLY A 305 -1.64 5.62 5.98
CA GLY A 305 -0.27 5.65 5.51
C GLY A 305 -0.13 5.93 4.02
N MET A 306 0.99 6.55 3.65
CA MET A 306 1.40 6.64 2.24
C MET A 306 2.92 6.66 2.13
N SER A 307 3.46 5.69 1.40
CA SER A 307 4.86 5.63 1.04
C SER A 307 5.04 5.75 -0.47
N VAL A 308 6.00 6.57 -0.90
CA VAL A 308 6.34 6.75 -2.31
C VAL A 308 7.81 6.44 -2.49
N THR A 309 8.10 5.37 -3.23
CA THR A 309 9.46 4.87 -3.45
C THR A 309 9.79 4.92 -4.93
N GLU A 310 10.91 5.55 -5.26
CA GLU A 310 11.48 5.50 -6.61
C GLU A 310 12.58 4.44 -6.67
N ASP A 311 12.46 3.50 -7.60
CA ASP A 311 13.46 2.46 -7.81
C ASP A 311 14.53 2.92 -8.82
N ALA A 312 15.67 3.33 -8.29
CA ALA A 312 16.86 3.67 -9.08
C ALA A 312 17.87 2.49 -9.18
N GLY A 313 17.42 1.27 -8.87
CA GLY A 313 18.26 0.09 -8.69
C GLY A 313 18.78 -0.06 -7.26
N VAL A 314 19.60 -1.09 -7.05
CA VAL A 314 20.10 -1.46 -5.72
C VAL A 314 21.56 -1.05 -5.55
N LYS A 315 21.85 -0.25 -4.51
CA LYS A 315 23.20 -0.09 -3.96
C LYS A 315 23.25 -0.76 -2.58
N VAL A 316 24.31 -1.51 -2.30
CA VAL A 316 24.51 -2.18 -1.01
C VAL A 316 25.85 -1.76 -0.43
N ALA A 317 25.84 -1.30 0.83
CA ALA A 317 27.03 -1.10 1.64
C ALA A 317 26.98 -2.10 2.79
N MET A 318 28.13 -2.70 3.10
CA MET A 318 28.24 -3.71 4.14
C MET A 318 29.08 -3.15 5.28
N ILE A 319 28.56 -3.21 6.50
CA ILE A 319 29.31 -2.94 7.72
C ILE A 319 29.64 -4.30 8.31
N ALA A 320 30.93 -4.57 8.50
CA ALA A 320 31.43 -5.83 9.03
C ALA A 320 32.45 -5.55 10.14
N ASP A 321 32.52 -6.46 11.10
CA ASP A 321 33.55 -6.42 12.13
C ASP A 321 34.91 -6.81 11.53
N ASP A 322 35.98 -6.18 12.01
CA ASP A 322 37.32 -6.63 11.68
C ASP A 322 37.61 -7.88 12.51
N SER A 323 37.77 -9.02 11.82
CA SER A 323 38.10 -10.31 12.42
C SER A 323 39.34 -10.31 13.34
N ALA A 324 40.17 -9.26 13.29
CA ALA A 324 41.31 -9.06 14.19
C ALA A 324 40.95 -8.48 15.57
N LEU A 325 39.73 -7.95 15.77
CA LEU A 325 39.27 -7.37 17.02
C LEU A 325 38.49 -8.40 17.85
N SER A 326 38.86 -8.57 19.13
CA SER A 326 38.42 -9.68 19.98
C SER A 326 37.06 -9.49 20.68
N ALA A 327 36.24 -8.54 20.24
CA ALA A 327 35.04 -8.13 20.97
C ALA A 327 33.77 -8.35 20.13
N PRO A 328 32.69 -8.91 20.72
CA PRO A 328 31.47 -9.24 19.99
C PRO A 328 30.61 -7.98 19.78
N TYR A 329 30.98 -7.13 18.83
CA TYR A 329 30.23 -5.91 18.50
C TYR A 329 29.08 -6.15 17.50
N GLU A 330 28.88 -7.40 17.07
CA GLU A 330 27.92 -7.78 16.02
C GLU A 330 26.51 -7.24 16.25
N ARG A 331 26.01 -7.27 17.50
CA ARG A 331 24.69 -6.70 17.84
C ARG A 331 24.62 -5.19 17.57
N ASN A 332 25.68 -4.45 17.92
CA ASN A 332 25.73 -3.00 17.72
C ASN A 332 25.88 -2.63 16.24
N LEU A 333 26.53 -3.48 15.44
CA LEU A 333 26.64 -3.29 13.99
C LEU A 333 25.29 -3.42 13.28
N TRP A 334 24.46 -4.39 13.69
CA TRP A 334 23.10 -4.52 13.17
C TRP A 334 22.25 -3.30 13.50
N HIS A 335 22.34 -2.80 14.74
CA HIS A 335 21.62 -1.58 15.13
C HIS A 335 22.12 -0.34 14.39
N LEU A 336 23.43 -0.20 14.19
CA LEU A 336 24.00 0.90 13.40
C LEU A 336 23.50 0.86 11.95
N ALA A 337 23.51 -0.33 11.33
CA ALA A 337 23.02 -0.51 9.97
C ALA A 337 21.53 -0.17 9.84
N ASP A 338 20.70 -0.66 10.77
CA ASP A 338 19.26 -0.36 10.81
C ASP A 338 18.99 1.14 11.03
N SER A 339 19.67 1.78 11.99
CA SER A 339 19.55 3.22 12.24
C SER A 339 19.98 4.06 11.04
N LEU A 340 21.12 3.75 10.40
CA LEU A 340 21.57 4.46 9.20
C LEU A 340 20.58 4.29 8.04
N SER A 341 20.04 3.08 7.89
CA SER A 341 19.03 2.78 6.87
C SER A 341 17.75 3.59 7.09
N ARG A 342 17.17 3.51 8.28
CA ARG A 342 15.90 4.19 8.59
C ARG A 342 16.03 5.71 8.59
N THR A 343 17.13 6.24 9.09
CA THR A 343 17.30 7.70 9.21
C THR A 343 17.76 8.38 7.92
N PHE A 344 18.59 7.73 7.08
CA PHE A 344 19.18 8.41 5.91
C PHE A 344 18.90 7.76 4.56
N ILE A 345 18.58 6.47 4.53
CA ILE A 345 18.30 5.75 3.28
C ILE A 345 16.79 5.73 3.02
N GLN A 346 15.96 5.60 4.05
CA GLN A 346 14.50 5.56 3.94
C GLN A 346 13.83 6.95 3.98
N GLN A 347 14.47 7.99 4.52
CA GLN A 347 13.91 9.35 4.56
C GLN A 347 14.80 10.44 3.95
N LYS A 348 14.08 11.29 3.19
CA LYS A 348 14.26 12.70 2.79
C LYS A 348 15.57 13.17 2.14
N THR A 349 15.36 13.89 1.04
CA THR A 349 16.24 14.94 0.55
C THR A 349 16.69 15.84 1.70
N LEU A 350 17.98 15.81 2.02
CA LEU A 350 18.60 16.72 2.96
C LEU A 350 18.97 18.00 2.21
N ASN A 351 18.37 19.13 2.60
CA ASN A 351 18.48 20.40 1.87
C ASN A 351 18.13 20.31 0.36
N GLY A 352 17.21 19.43 -0.02
CA GLY A 352 16.81 19.23 -1.42
C GLY A 352 17.66 18.23 -2.19
N ASN A 353 18.70 17.63 -1.58
CA ASN A 353 19.51 16.58 -2.22
C ASN A 353 19.24 15.22 -1.57
N ARG A 354 18.99 14.19 -2.38
CA ARG A 354 18.82 12.82 -1.87
C ARG A 354 20.13 12.37 -1.23
N PHE A 355 20.06 11.90 0.01
CA PHE A 355 21.22 11.37 0.70
C PHE A 355 21.64 10.05 0.04
N ASP A 356 22.87 9.97 -0.47
CA ASP A 356 23.38 8.80 -1.19
C ASP A 356 24.16 7.88 -0.25
N LEU A 357 24.01 6.57 -0.42
CA LEU A 357 24.79 5.55 0.27
C LEU A 357 26.31 5.78 0.15
N ASP A 358 26.76 6.36 -0.96
CA ASP A 358 28.16 6.71 -1.18
C ASP A 358 28.69 7.70 -0.12
N GLN A 359 27.82 8.55 0.45
CA GLN A 359 28.18 9.46 1.55
C GLN A 359 28.39 8.71 2.87
N ILE A 360 27.62 7.65 3.13
CA ILE A 360 27.82 6.77 4.30
C ILE A 360 29.17 6.07 4.15
N VAL A 361 29.42 5.45 3.00
CA VAL A 361 30.68 4.74 2.73
C VAL A 361 31.87 5.68 2.89
N ALA A 362 31.83 6.88 2.31
CA ALA A 362 32.92 7.85 2.41
C ALA A 362 33.26 8.24 3.85
N ARG A 363 32.28 8.24 4.76
CA ARG A 363 32.46 8.62 6.17
C ARG A 363 32.92 7.48 7.06
N PHE A 364 32.45 6.27 6.80
CA PHE A 364 32.65 5.12 7.67
C PHE A 364 33.65 4.08 7.14
N ALA A 365 34.09 4.18 5.88
CA ALA A 365 35.09 3.27 5.32
C ALA A 365 36.42 3.31 6.09
N ASP A 366 37.14 2.19 6.06
CA ASP A 366 38.49 2.11 6.62
C ASP A 366 39.42 3.13 5.95
N GLY A 367 40.24 3.80 6.75
CA GLY A 367 41.07 4.92 6.31
C GLY A 367 40.33 6.23 5.99
N SER A 368 39.01 6.32 6.24
CA SER A 368 38.27 7.58 6.05
C SER A 368 38.84 8.72 6.89
N ALA A 369 39.09 9.85 6.25
CA ALA A 369 39.52 11.09 6.89
C ALA A 369 38.36 11.90 7.49
N ALA A 370 37.12 11.40 7.42
CA ALA A 370 35.96 12.09 7.96
C ALA A 370 36.11 12.33 9.47
N SER A 371 35.93 13.58 9.86
CA SER A 371 35.91 14.02 11.25
C SER A 371 34.79 13.36 12.06
N THR A 372 34.91 13.39 13.38
CA THR A 372 33.85 12.93 14.28
C THR A 372 32.52 13.65 14.02
N THR A 373 32.57 14.94 13.68
CA THR A 373 31.38 15.73 13.31
C THR A 373 30.78 15.25 11.98
N GLU A 374 31.57 14.94 10.96
CA GLU A 374 31.05 14.40 9.69
C GLU A 374 30.45 12.99 9.83
N ARG A 375 31.01 12.17 10.74
CA ARG A 375 30.51 10.81 11.02
C ARG A 375 29.26 10.81 11.88
N TRP A 376 29.25 11.55 12.98
CA TRP A 376 28.23 11.44 14.03
C TRP A 376 27.34 12.67 14.17
N GLY A 377 27.71 13.80 13.61
CA GLY A 377 26.85 14.98 13.46
C GLY A 377 26.17 14.95 12.10
N ILE A 378 25.33 13.93 11.84
CA ILE A 378 24.90 13.61 10.48
C ILE A 378 24.27 14.86 9.83
N PRO A 379 24.96 15.48 8.86
CA PRO A 379 24.79 16.86 8.44
C PRO A 379 24.08 16.99 7.10
N ALA A 380 23.72 18.24 6.82
CA ALA A 380 23.28 18.85 5.56
C ALA A 380 23.48 18.08 4.25
#